data_AF-A0A850BBQ9-F1
#
_entry.id   AF-A0A850BBQ9-F1
#
_cell.length_a   1.000
_cell.length_b   1.000
_cell.length_c   1.000
_cell.angle_alpha   90.00
_cell.angle_beta   90.00
_cell.angle_gamma   90.00
#
_symmetry.space_group_name_H-M   'P 1'
#
loop_
_entity.id
_entity.type
_entity.pdbx_description
1 polymer ?
#
loop_
_entity_poly.entity_id
_entity_poly.type
_entity_poly.pdbx_seq_one_letter_code
_entity_poly.pdbx_strand_id
1 'polypeptide(L)'
;MPNADRLRKVIAACDPSQPVPRDLYVERPNPLSRRLRNEIAHAASARVLLVGPPGVGKSTELIRFQQEAAREYTVVRPPLDTHLDLSIVSWHDLLIFTVLWAGDLLGLSQAKELQQLSDMLRAPEPRTAGFIEGGMPLLTPAQRFRNDHGKVQKMISIGPAQCWDVAAAALAKLEKSSGKPLVMLLDGLEKMGPDGAKQLYYHDGRYLRQFPCRMIVTAPLAMSFEPYFGDIEESFFMIERLRASATSEGQPGFDFFREIARRRGADEVMSPELLKDAIAWGGGLPRQFLQLLATAMTHAAIEGQSEVDAEAVTRARLRVTERWQYQLEPKDITSLGLPDTKRERGDRARLLRLGALVEYEMPDGTLKLDPNPLVAALLERRIHDELRGRG
;
A
#
# COMPACT_ATOMS: atom_id res chain seq x y z
N MET A 1 -15.64 30.04 19.32
CA MET A 1 -16.16 29.33 18.13
C MET A 1 -15.21 29.31 16.92
N PRO A 2 -14.29 30.28 16.68
CA PRO A 2 -13.31 30.19 15.57
C PRO A 2 -12.27 29.06 15.69
N ASN A 3 -11.88 28.69 16.91
CA ASN A 3 -10.75 27.76 17.13
C ASN A 3 -11.10 26.28 16.93
N ALA A 4 -12.34 25.85 17.21
CA ALA A 4 -12.79 24.47 16.99
C ALA A 4 -12.84 24.12 15.49
N ASP A 5 -13.18 25.09 14.64
CA ASP A 5 -13.20 24.92 13.19
C ASP A 5 -11.78 24.80 12.61
N ARG A 6 -10.79 25.44 13.24
CA ARG A 6 -9.36 25.30 12.87
C ARG A 6 -8.89 23.86 13.09
N LEU A 7 -9.08 23.30 14.29
CA LEU A 7 -8.71 21.91 14.59
C LEU A 7 -9.39 20.93 13.64
N ARG A 8 -10.69 21.08 13.38
CA ARG A 8 -11.42 20.21 12.44
C ARG A 8 -10.83 20.22 11.03
N LYS A 9 -10.44 21.39 10.52
CA LYS A 9 -9.80 21.51 9.21
C LYS A 9 -8.45 20.78 9.17
N VAL A 10 -7.62 20.95 10.21
CA VAL A 10 -6.31 20.28 10.30
C VAL A 10 -6.47 18.76 10.47
N ILE A 11 -7.45 18.30 11.25
CA ILE A 11 -7.80 16.87 11.40
C ILE A 11 -8.09 16.26 10.03
N ALA A 12 -8.94 16.91 9.22
CA ALA A 12 -9.27 16.43 7.88
C ALA A 12 -8.04 16.39 6.94
N ALA A 13 -7.14 17.39 7.03
CA ALA A 13 -5.88 17.41 6.27
C ALA A 13 -4.88 16.31 6.72
N CYS A 14 -5.02 15.81 7.94
CA CYS A 14 -4.23 14.74 8.51
C CYS A 14 -4.86 13.34 8.38
N ASP A 15 -6.01 13.18 7.71
CA ASP A 15 -6.67 11.87 7.57
C ASP A 15 -5.79 10.89 6.74
N PRO A 16 -5.27 9.80 7.33
CA PRO A 16 -4.41 8.84 6.64
C PRO A 16 -5.18 7.89 5.70
N SER A 17 -6.52 7.92 5.70
CA SER A 17 -7.37 7.08 4.86
C SER A 17 -7.57 7.63 3.45
N GLN A 18 -7.36 8.94 3.27
CA GLN A 18 -7.54 9.63 2.00
C GLN A 18 -6.23 9.67 1.20
N PRO A 19 -6.28 9.58 -0.14
CA PRO A 19 -5.14 9.91 -0.98
C PRO A 19 -4.66 11.33 -0.70
N VAL A 20 -3.32 11.52 -0.66
CA VAL A 20 -2.73 12.84 -0.40
C VAL A 20 -3.01 13.77 -1.59
N PRO A 21 -3.67 14.92 -1.38
CA PRO A 21 -3.82 15.95 -2.41
C PRO A 21 -2.47 16.47 -2.89
N ARG A 22 -2.39 16.92 -4.15
CA ARG A 22 -1.12 17.31 -4.79
C ARG A 22 -0.42 18.47 -4.07
N ASP A 23 -1.19 19.41 -3.55
CA ASP A 23 -0.72 20.57 -2.77
C ASP A 23 -0.15 20.17 -1.40
N LEU A 24 -0.71 19.12 -0.78
CA LEU A 24 -0.28 18.60 0.53
C LEU A 24 0.84 17.55 0.45
N TYR A 25 1.23 17.15 -0.76
CA TYR A 25 2.31 16.18 -0.97
C TYR A 25 3.68 16.78 -0.64
N VAL A 26 4.50 16.03 0.08
CA VAL A 26 5.89 16.40 0.38
C VAL A 26 6.80 15.41 -0.31
N GLU A 27 7.77 15.92 -1.06
CA GLU A 27 8.76 15.10 -1.73
C GLU A 27 9.72 14.48 -0.72
N ARG A 28 9.98 13.18 -0.87
CA ARG A 28 10.98 12.46 -0.08
C ARG A 28 12.39 12.88 -0.50
N PRO A 29 13.38 12.85 0.41
CA PRO A 29 14.78 13.10 0.05
C PRO A 29 15.30 12.22 -1.09
N ASN A 30 14.83 10.96 -1.15
CA ASN A 30 15.08 10.03 -2.26
C ASN A 30 13.74 9.62 -2.90
N PRO A 31 13.27 10.34 -3.96
CA PRO A 31 11.96 10.11 -4.56
C PRO A 31 11.86 8.73 -5.23
N LEU A 32 10.90 7.91 -4.81
CA LEU A 32 10.69 6.59 -5.40
C LEU A 32 10.13 6.71 -6.82
N SER A 33 9.26 7.69 -7.09
CA SER A 33 8.69 7.90 -8.43
C SER A 33 9.76 8.07 -9.51
N ARG A 34 10.87 8.76 -9.21
CA ARG A 34 11.99 8.94 -10.14
C ARG A 34 12.72 7.62 -10.41
N ARG A 35 13.00 6.84 -9.37
CA ARG A 35 13.63 5.51 -9.51
C ARG A 35 12.77 4.59 -10.38
N LEU A 36 11.48 4.47 -10.04
CA LEU A 36 10.52 3.68 -10.80
C LEU A 36 10.47 4.04 -12.29
N ARG A 37 10.58 5.34 -12.63
CA ARG A 37 10.63 5.78 -14.03
C ARG A 37 11.86 5.27 -14.76
N ASN A 38 13.03 5.36 -14.11
CA ASN A 38 14.27 4.86 -14.69
C ASN A 38 14.20 3.35 -14.92
N GLU A 39 13.66 2.59 -13.96
CA GLU A 39 13.51 1.14 -14.09
C GLU A 39 12.55 0.74 -15.22
N ILE A 40 11.40 1.41 -15.32
CA ILE A 40 10.38 1.11 -16.33
C ILE A 40 10.82 1.53 -17.75
N ALA A 41 11.72 2.50 -17.87
CA ALA A 41 12.29 2.94 -19.14
C ALA A 41 13.23 1.90 -19.77
N HIS A 42 13.85 1.02 -18.98
CA HIS A 42 14.88 0.08 -19.46
C HIS A 42 14.40 -0.90 -20.53
N ALA A 43 13.17 -1.42 -20.41
CA ALA A 43 12.67 -2.46 -21.32
C ALA A 43 11.15 -2.38 -21.52
N ALA A 44 10.68 -2.89 -22.66
CA ALA A 44 9.24 -3.03 -22.95
C ALA A 44 8.52 -4.02 -22.00
N SER A 45 9.29 -4.92 -21.40
CA SER A 45 8.85 -5.91 -20.42
C SER A 45 9.46 -5.63 -19.03
N ALA A 46 9.84 -4.39 -18.73
CA ALA A 46 10.39 -4.03 -17.42
C ALA A 46 9.36 -4.32 -16.31
N ARG A 47 9.78 -5.07 -15.29
CA ARG A 47 8.95 -5.44 -14.14
C ARG A 47 9.66 -5.04 -12.87
N VAL A 48 8.99 -4.23 -12.06
CA VAL A 48 9.52 -3.76 -10.79
C VAL A 48 8.66 -4.31 -9.65
N LEU A 49 9.32 -4.97 -8.70
CA LEU A 49 8.69 -5.36 -7.45
C LEU A 49 8.89 -4.24 -6.43
N LEU A 50 7.80 -3.69 -5.89
CA LEU A 50 7.83 -2.67 -4.85
C LEU A 50 7.47 -3.29 -3.49
N VAL A 51 8.43 -3.31 -2.58
CA VAL A 51 8.22 -3.77 -1.19
C VAL A 51 8.52 -2.66 -0.19
N GLY A 52 7.97 -2.77 1.01
CA GLY A 52 8.18 -1.82 2.09
C GLY A 52 7.13 -1.95 3.18
N PRO A 53 7.41 -1.45 4.40
CA PRO A 53 6.53 -1.65 5.54
C PRO A 53 5.14 -1.03 5.31
N PRO A 54 4.10 -1.53 5.98
CA PRO A 54 2.78 -0.92 5.95
C PRO A 54 2.87 0.56 6.39
N GLY A 55 2.19 1.45 5.65
CA GLY A 55 2.14 2.87 6.01
C GLY A 55 3.36 3.71 5.59
N VAL A 56 4.36 3.12 4.93
CA VAL A 56 5.54 3.85 4.42
C VAL A 56 5.23 4.74 3.21
N GLY A 57 4.03 4.67 2.62
CA GLY A 57 3.61 5.56 1.53
C GLY A 57 3.85 5.03 0.11
N LYS A 58 3.92 3.69 -0.08
CA LYS A 58 4.03 3.05 -1.40
C LYS A 58 2.96 3.56 -2.40
N SER A 59 1.68 3.46 -2.04
CA SER A 59 0.58 3.90 -2.90
C SER A 59 0.63 5.41 -3.21
N THR A 60 1.10 6.23 -2.27
CA THR A 60 1.30 7.67 -2.50
C THR A 60 2.38 7.92 -3.56
N GLU A 61 3.50 7.20 -3.49
CA GLU A 61 4.56 7.28 -4.51
C GLU A 61 4.12 6.72 -5.86
N LEU A 62 3.26 5.68 -5.89
CA LEU A 62 2.70 5.14 -7.13
C LEU A 62 1.71 6.10 -7.79
N ILE A 63 0.86 6.80 -7.01
CA ILE A 63 -0.01 7.86 -7.52
C ILE A 63 0.84 8.99 -8.11
N ARG A 64 1.94 9.36 -7.43
CA ARG A 64 2.87 10.36 -7.94
C ARG A 64 3.49 9.91 -9.25
N PHE A 65 4.01 8.68 -9.31
CA PHE A 65 4.53 8.08 -10.54
C PHE A 65 3.51 8.15 -11.67
N GLN A 66 2.25 7.79 -11.42
CA GLN A 66 1.18 7.85 -12.42
C GLN A 66 1.01 9.27 -13.00
N GLN A 67 0.97 10.30 -12.16
CA GLN A 67 0.83 11.70 -12.60
C GLN A 67 2.04 12.16 -13.42
N GLU A 68 3.22 11.79 -12.96
CA GLU A 68 4.51 12.19 -13.50
C GLU A 68 4.87 11.50 -14.83
N ALA A 69 4.45 10.24 -14.98
CA ALA A 69 4.70 9.39 -16.14
C ALA A 69 3.63 9.53 -17.24
N ALA A 70 2.47 10.17 -16.95
CA ALA A 70 1.34 10.29 -17.88
C ALA A 70 1.68 10.97 -19.22
N ARG A 71 2.76 11.76 -19.28
CA ARG A 71 3.24 12.37 -20.53
C ARG A 71 3.83 11.33 -21.47
N GLU A 72 4.56 10.35 -20.93
CA GLU A 72 5.34 9.36 -21.69
C GLU A 72 4.62 8.02 -21.81
N TYR A 73 3.77 7.68 -20.84
CA TYR A 73 3.13 6.37 -20.72
C TYR A 73 1.62 6.47 -20.54
N THR A 74 0.91 5.43 -20.98
CA THR A 74 -0.47 5.16 -20.55
C THR A 74 -0.40 4.33 -19.27
N VAL A 75 -0.60 4.98 -18.13
CA VAL A 75 -0.50 4.34 -16.81
C VAL A 75 -1.88 3.88 -16.34
N VAL A 76 -2.02 2.57 -16.11
CA VAL A 76 -3.24 1.95 -15.61
C VAL A 76 -3.02 1.49 -14.17
N ARG A 77 -3.82 2.00 -13.23
CA ARG A 77 -3.80 1.61 -11.81
C ARG A 77 -5.21 1.18 -11.38
N PRO A 78 -5.58 -0.10 -11.56
CA PRO A 78 -6.87 -0.59 -11.11
C PRO A 78 -6.91 -0.69 -9.57
N PRO A 79 -8.09 -0.54 -8.95
CA PRO A 79 -8.25 -0.59 -7.50
C PRO A 79 -8.36 -2.04 -6.98
N LEU A 80 -7.29 -2.82 -7.12
CA LEU A 80 -7.27 -4.27 -6.88
C LEU A 80 -7.72 -4.65 -5.47
N ASP A 81 -7.15 -4.04 -4.45
CA ASP A 81 -7.35 -4.36 -3.03
C ASP A 81 -8.75 -4.02 -2.48
N THR A 82 -9.54 -3.25 -3.24
CA THR A 82 -10.92 -2.88 -2.89
C THR A 82 -11.96 -3.53 -3.79
N HIS A 83 -11.53 -4.17 -4.89
CA HIS A 83 -12.41 -4.74 -5.91
C HIS A 83 -12.20 -6.25 -6.11
N LEU A 84 -11.06 -6.80 -5.72
CA LEU A 84 -10.77 -8.22 -5.78
C LEU A 84 -10.63 -8.82 -4.39
N ASP A 85 -10.99 -10.09 -4.28
CA ASP A 85 -10.71 -10.89 -3.10
C ASP A 85 -9.26 -11.39 -3.17
N LEU A 86 -8.38 -10.73 -2.40
CA LEU A 86 -6.95 -11.04 -2.35
C LEU A 86 -6.64 -12.42 -1.74
N SER A 87 -7.60 -13.11 -1.13
CA SER A 87 -7.40 -14.45 -0.59
C SER A 87 -7.39 -15.54 -1.66
N ILE A 88 -8.01 -15.27 -2.81
CA ILE A 88 -8.13 -16.22 -3.93
C ILE A 88 -7.55 -15.71 -5.25
N VAL A 89 -7.05 -14.47 -5.29
CA VAL A 89 -6.60 -13.81 -6.53
C VAL A 89 -5.42 -14.53 -7.21
N SER A 90 -5.47 -14.63 -8.54
CA SER A 90 -4.40 -15.17 -9.39
C SER A 90 -3.90 -14.14 -10.42
N TRP A 91 -2.79 -14.44 -11.11
CA TRP A 91 -2.31 -13.59 -12.21
C TRP A 91 -3.30 -13.42 -13.36
N HIS A 92 -4.19 -14.39 -13.59
CA HIS A 92 -5.26 -14.26 -14.58
C HIS A 92 -6.28 -13.22 -14.12
N ASP A 93 -6.70 -13.28 -12.86
CA ASP A 93 -7.65 -12.32 -12.28
C ASP A 93 -7.09 -10.90 -12.37
N LEU A 94 -5.81 -10.73 -12.00
CA LEU A 94 -5.12 -9.45 -12.09
C LEU A 94 -5.06 -8.92 -13.52
N LEU A 95 -4.62 -9.73 -14.49
CA LEU A 95 -4.52 -9.31 -15.88
C LEU A 95 -5.89 -8.94 -16.45
N ILE A 96 -6.88 -9.84 -16.31
CA ILE A 96 -8.21 -9.69 -16.89
C ILE A 96 -8.93 -8.50 -16.27
N PHE A 97 -8.96 -8.40 -14.94
CA PHE A 97 -9.58 -7.26 -14.27
C PHE A 97 -8.92 -5.94 -14.67
N THR A 98 -7.59 -5.90 -14.75
CA THR A 98 -6.86 -4.68 -15.15
C THR A 98 -7.20 -4.27 -16.59
N VAL A 99 -7.28 -5.24 -17.52
CA VAL A 99 -7.64 -5.01 -18.92
C VAL A 99 -9.07 -4.50 -19.05
N LEU A 100 -10.04 -5.12 -18.37
CA LEU A 100 -11.43 -4.67 -18.37
C LEU A 100 -11.57 -3.28 -17.76
N TRP A 101 -10.91 -3.03 -16.63
CA TRP A 101 -10.87 -1.73 -15.96
C TRP A 101 -10.28 -0.64 -16.87
N ALA A 102 -9.16 -0.93 -17.53
CA ALA A 102 -8.52 -0.02 -18.48
C ALA A 102 -9.43 0.25 -19.69
N GLY A 103 -10.12 -0.78 -20.20
CA GLY A 103 -11.10 -0.66 -21.27
C GLY A 103 -12.21 0.31 -20.90
N ASP A 104 -12.77 0.18 -19.70
CA ASP A 104 -13.81 1.10 -19.20
C ASP A 104 -13.28 2.53 -19.04
N LEU A 105 -12.09 2.70 -18.44
CA LEU A 105 -11.48 4.01 -18.22
C LEU A 105 -11.16 4.74 -19.53
N LEU A 106 -10.76 4.01 -20.57
CA LEU A 106 -10.37 4.56 -21.87
C LEU A 106 -11.55 4.63 -22.87
N GLY A 107 -12.76 4.21 -22.48
CA GLY A 107 -13.92 4.18 -23.38
C GLY A 107 -13.82 3.13 -24.50
N LEU A 108 -13.06 2.06 -24.26
CA LEU A 108 -12.74 0.98 -25.21
C LEU A 108 -13.45 -0.34 -24.86
N SER A 109 -14.43 -0.35 -23.96
CA SER A 109 -15.17 -1.56 -23.56
C SER A 109 -15.88 -2.25 -24.74
N GLN A 110 -16.16 -1.52 -25.83
CA GLN A 110 -16.78 -2.05 -27.05
C GLN A 110 -15.77 -2.53 -28.10
N ALA A 111 -14.47 -2.47 -27.82
CA ALA A 111 -13.47 -3.05 -28.71
C ALA A 111 -13.65 -4.58 -28.78
N LYS A 112 -13.44 -5.16 -29.97
CA LYS A 112 -13.68 -6.59 -30.25
C LYS A 112 -13.04 -7.51 -29.21
N GLU A 113 -11.78 -7.27 -28.86
CA GLU A 113 -11.02 -8.08 -27.91
C GLU A 113 -11.59 -7.98 -26.47
N LEU A 114 -12.04 -6.79 -26.07
CA LEU A 114 -12.64 -6.53 -24.75
C LEU A 114 -14.04 -7.12 -24.66
N GLN A 115 -14.83 -7.04 -25.73
CA GLN A 115 -16.13 -7.70 -25.83
C GLN A 115 -15.97 -9.22 -25.77
N GLN A 116 -15.05 -9.78 -26.55
CA GLN A 116 -14.74 -11.21 -26.53
C GLN A 116 -14.34 -11.67 -25.12
N LEU A 117 -13.45 -10.95 -24.46
CA LEU A 117 -13.05 -11.25 -23.08
C LEU A 117 -14.26 -11.17 -22.15
N SER A 118 -15.06 -10.10 -22.23
CA SER A 118 -16.26 -9.95 -21.42
C SER A 118 -17.25 -11.09 -21.63
N ASP A 119 -17.44 -11.57 -22.85
CA ASP A 119 -18.38 -12.63 -23.18
C ASP A 119 -17.92 -13.99 -22.67
N MET A 120 -16.61 -14.27 -22.70
CA MET A 120 -16.03 -15.50 -22.12
C MET A 120 -16.26 -15.60 -20.60
N LEU A 121 -16.33 -14.46 -19.92
CA LEU A 121 -16.52 -14.40 -18.46
C LEU A 121 -18.00 -14.36 -18.06
N ARG A 122 -18.92 -14.28 -19.02
CA ARG A 122 -20.36 -14.36 -18.71
C ARG A 122 -20.70 -15.78 -18.30
N ALA A 123 -21.33 -15.91 -17.13
CA ALA A 123 -22.08 -17.11 -16.84
C ALA A 123 -23.16 -17.30 -17.92
N PRO A 124 -23.54 -18.53 -18.27
CA PRO A 124 -24.76 -18.77 -19.02
C PRO A 124 -25.94 -18.40 -18.13
N GLU A 125 -26.33 -17.14 -18.11
CA GLU A 125 -27.62 -16.75 -17.54
C GLU A 125 -28.74 -17.33 -18.40
N PRO A 126 -29.85 -17.81 -17.79
CA PRO A 126 -31.04 -18.16 -18.54
C PRO A 126 -31.43 -16.96 -19.39
N ARG A 127 -31.81 -17.21 -20.66
CA ARG A 127 -32.40 -16.22 -21.56
C ARG A 127 -33.78 -15.81 -21.05
N THR A 128 -33.85 -15.11 -19.93
CA THR A 128 -34.97 -14.21 -19.64
C THR A 128 -34.46 -12.81 -19.99
N ALA A 129 -34.55 -12.53 -21.28
CA ALA A 129 -34.71 -11.17 -21.77
C ALA A 129 -36.01 -10.63 -21.17
N GLY A 130 -35.92 -10.03 -19.99
CA GLY A 130 -36.99 -9.30 -19.36
C GLY A 130 -36.41 -7.96 -18.99
N PHE A 131 -36.92 -6.91 -19.62
CA PHE A 131 -36.69 -5.52 -19.24
C PHE A 131 -36.60 -5.40 -17.71
N ILE A 132 -35.49 -4.85 -17.21
CA ILE A 132 -35.49 -4.30 -15.86
C ILE A 132 -36.30 -3.00 -15.98
N GLU A 133 -37.62 -3.08 -15.75
CA GLU A 133 -38.42 -1.92 -15.40
C GLU A 133 -37.74 -1.25 -14.18
N GLY A 134 -37.15 -0.06 -14.39
CA GLY A 134 -36.51 0.70 -13.32
C GLY A 134 -35.20 1.41 -13.63
N GLY A 135 -34.66 1.35 -14.85
CA GLY A 135 -33.58 2.26 -15.28
C GLY A 135 -32.22 2.08 -14.57
N MET A 136 -31.96 0.93 -13.94
CA MET A 136 -30.63 0.63 -13.40
C MET A 136 -29.61 0.53 -14.55
N PRO A 137 -28.48 1.25 -14.48
CA PRO A 137 -27.49 1.23 -15.55
C PRO A 137 -26.89 -0.17 -15.73
N LEU A 138 -26.70 -0.58 -16.98
CA LEU A 138 -25.99 -1.81 -17.34
C LEU A 138 -24.60 -1.80 -16.71
N LEU A 139 -24.29 -2.79 -15.87
CA LEU A 139 -22.98 -2.94 -15.26
C LEU A 139 -21.90 -3.15 -16.33
N THR A 140 -20.77 -2.44 -16.20
CA THR A 140 -19.59 -2.64 -17.05
C THR A 140 -18.96 -4.01 -16.80
N PRO A 141 -18.15 -4.54 -17.74
CA PRO A 141 -17.45 -5.81 -17.54
C PRO A 141 -16.59 -5.84 -16.26
N ALA A 142 -15.87 -4.75 -15.93
CA ALA A 142 -15.07 -4.68 -14.71
C ALA A 142 -15.93 -4.70 -13.43
N GLN A 143 -17.09 -4.04 -13.45
CA GLN A 143 -18.05 -4.07 -12.34
C GLN A 143 -18.64 -5.47 -12.13
N ARG A 144 -18.95 -6.20 -13.22
CA ARG A 144 -19.39 -7.59 -13.14
C ARG A 144 -18.32 -8.50 -12.55
N PHE A 145 -17.08 -8.34 -13.02
CA PHE A 145 -15.92 -9.08 -12.48
C PHE A 145 -15.81 -8.89 -10.96
N ARG A 146 -15.87 -7.64 -10.51
CA ARG A 146 -15.87 -7.29 -9.08
C ARG A 146 -16.99 -7.99 -8.31
N ASN A 147 -18.21 -7.92 -8.82
CA ASN A 147 -19.40 -8.40 -8.10
C ASN A 147 -19.47 -9.94 -8.02
N ASP A 148 -18.90 -10.64 -8.99
CA ASP A 148 -18.99 -12.09 -9.13
C ASP A 148 -17.60 -12.79 -9.20
N HIS A 149 -16.58 -12.25 -8.52
CA HIS A 149 -15.18 -12.70 -8.61
C HIS A 149 -15.01 -14.23 -8.57
N GLY A 150 -15.63 -14.92 -7.61
CA GLY A 150 -15.54 -16.38 -7.50
C GLY A 150 -16.20 -17.16 -8.64
N LYS A 151 -17.26 -16.62 -9.29
CA LYS A 151 -17.84 -17.24 -10.49
C LYS A 151 -16.94 -16.99 -11.69
N VAL A 152 -16.41 -15.79 -11.82
CA VAL A 152 -15.51 -15.44 -12.92
C VAL A 152 -14.24 -16.27 -12.87
N GLN A 153 -13.68 -16.50 -11.68
CA GLN A 153 -12.54 -17.39 -11.50
C GLN A 153 -12.83 -18.83 -11.98
N LYS A 154 -14.04 -19.35 -11.73
CA LYS A 154 -14.47 -20.65 -12.28
C LYS A 154 -14.49 -20.63 -13.80
N MET A 155 -15.00 -19.56 -14.42
CA MET A 155 -14.99 -19.41 -15.88
C MET A 155 -13.56 -19.36 -16.44
N ILE A 156 -12.67 -18.60 -15.79
CA ILE A 156 -11.25 -18.55 -16.15
C ILE A 156 -10.62 -19.94 -16.07
N SER A 157 -10.93 -20.71 -15.03
CA SER A 157 -10.37 -22.06 -14.82
C SER A 157 -10.75 -23.08 -15.89
N ILE A 158 -11.84 -22.87 -16.62
CA ILE A 158 -12.26 -23.74 -17.74
C ILE A 158 -11.32 -23.57 -18.94
N GLY A 159 -10.76 -22.37 -19.15
CA GLY A 159 -9.92 -22.05 -20.29
C GLY A 159 -8.87 -20.98 -19.98
N PRO A 160 -7.93 -21.24 -19.04
CA PRO A 160 -7.01 -20.21 -18.53
C PRO A 160 -6.10 -19.65 -19.63
N ALA A 161 -5.54 -20.52 -20.47
CA ALA A 161 -4.69 -20.11 -21.60
C ALA A 161 -5.47 -19.24 -22.60
N GLN A 162 -6.70 -19.63 -22.95
CA GLN A 162 -7.53 -18.85 -23.86
C GLN A 162 -7.88 -17.47 -23.27
N CYS A 163 -8.23 -17.41 -21.98
CA CYS A 163 -8.51 -16.14 -21.31
C CYS A 163 -7.27 -15.24 -21.28
N TRP A 164 -6.09 -15.82 -21.02
CA TRP A 164 -4.81 -15.12 -21.04
C TRP A 164 -4.51 -14.53 -22.42
N ASP A 165 -4.62 -15.32 -23.48
CA ASP A 165 -4.34 -14.89 -24.85
C ASP A 165 -5.27 -13.75 -25.29
N VAL A 166 -6.56 -13.86 -24.99
CA VAL A 166 -7.53 -12.80 -25.30
C VAL A 166 -7.26 -11.54 -24.48
N ALA A 167 -6.90 -11.68 -23.19
CA ALA A 167 -6.53 -10.54 -22.35
C ALA A 167 -5.24 -9.86 -22.82
N ALA A 168 -4.24 -10.62 -23.27
CA ALA A 168 -3.01 -10.11 -23.86
C ALA A 168 -3.29 -9.35 -25.18
N ALA A 169 -4.16 -9.89 -26.04
CA ALA A 169 -4.59 -9.21 -27.28
C ALA A 169 -5.36 -7.91 -26.97
N ALA A 170 -6.27 -7.94 -25.99
CA ALA A 170 -6.97 -6.77 -25.50
C ALA A 170 -6.00 -5.71 -24.94
N LEU A 171 -4.95 -6.12 -24.24
CA LEU A 171 -3.92 -5.21 -23.76
C LEU A 171 -3.17 -4.51 -24.90
N ALA A 172 -2.74 -5.27 -25.91
CA ALA A 172 -2.10 -4.71 -27.10
C ALA A 172 -3.03 -3.72 -27.82
N LYS A 173 -4.34 -3.99 -27.84
CA LYS A 173 -5.35 -3.06 -28.37
C LYS A 173 -5.44 -1.77 -27.56
N LEU A 174 -5.40 -1.84 -26.23
CA LEU A 174 -5.40 -0.68 -25.34
C LEU A 174 -4.15 0.19 -25.58
N GLU A 175 -2.97 -0.43 -25.60
CA GLU A 175 -1.69 0.26 -25.84
C GLU A 175 -1.71 0.98 -27.20
N LYS A 176 -2.05 0.26 -28.29
CA LYS A 176 -2.16 0.82 -29.64
C LYS A 176 -3.15 1.98 -29.73
N SER A 177 -4.30 1.86 -29.06
CA SER A 177 -5.34 2.90 -29.11
C SER A 177 -4.96 4.13 -28.29
N SER A 178 -4.14 3.97 -27.26
CA SER A 178 -3.63 5.08 -26.44
C SER A 178 -2.46 5.83 -27.07
N GLY A 179 -1.75 5.22 -28.02
CA GLY A 179 -0.61 5.81 -28.72
C GLY A 179 0.66 5.97 -27.87
N LYS A 180 0.66 5.47 -26.63
CA LYS A 180 1.81 5.50 -25.71
C LYS A 180 2.07 4.10 -25.14
N PRO A 181 3.31 3.79 -24.76
CA PRO A 181 3.59 2.53 -24.09
C PRO A 181 2.78 2.39 -22.79
N LEU A 182 2.30 1.18 -22.52
CA LEU A 182 1.45 0.93 -21.36
C LEU A 182 2.27 0.50 -20.13
N VAL A 183 1.91 1.02 -18.95
CA VAL A 183 2.48 0.64 -17.65
C VAL A 183 1.34 0.27 -16.70
N MET A 184 1.38 -0.95 -16.16
CA MET A 184 0.44 -1.38 -15.12
C MET A 184 1.00 -1.15 -13.73
N LEU A 185 0.17 -0.55 -12.86
CA LEU A 185 0.45 -0.41 -11.43
C LEU A 185 -0.48 -1.34 -10.64
N LEU A 186 0.06 -2.48 -10.22
CA LEU A 186 -0.66 -3.45 -9.39
C LEU A 186 -0.38 -3.14 -7.91
N ASP A 187 -1.14 -2.19 -7.38
CA ASP A 187 -1.01 -1.63 -6.03
C ASP A 187 -1.93 -2.35 -5.02
N GLY A 188 -1.51 -2.43 -3.76
CA GLY A 188 -2.29 -3.01 -2.67
C GLY A 188 -2.13 -4.52 -2.47
N LEU A 189 -1.33 -5.21 -3.28
CA LEU A 189 -1.07 -6.65 -3.14
C LEU A 189 -0.18 -6.96 -1.91
N GLU A 190 0.44 -5.96 -1.27
CA GLU A 190 1.13 -6.17 0.00
C GLU A 190 0.21 -6.56 1.17
N LYS A 191 -1.10 -6.43 0.98
CA LYS A 191 -2.12 -6.79 1.96
C LYS A 191 -2.44 -8.29 1.95
N MET A 192 -1.90 -9.06 1.00
CA MET A 192 -2.10 -10.50 0.92
C MET A 192 -1.55 -11.23 2.14
N GLY A 193 -2.23 -12.30 2.54
CA GLY A 193 -1.74 -13.25 3.53
C GLY A 193 -0.53 -14.05 3.01
N PRO A 194 0.25 -14.69 3.90
CA PRO A 194 1.47 -15.41 3.51
C PRO A 194 1.25 -16.49 2.45
N ASP A 195 0.19 -17.30 2.59
CA ASP A 195 -0.10 -18.40 1.68
C ASP A 195 -0.53 -17.90 0.30
N GLY A 196 -1.41 -16.89 0.26
CA GLY A 196 -1.83 -16.26 -1.00
C GLY A 196 -0.66 -15.59 -1.71
N ALA A 197 0.21 -14.90 -0.97
CA ALA A 197 1.40 -14.26 -1.53
C ALA A 197 2.40 -15.30 -2.07
N LYS A 198 2.62 -16.40 -1.35
CA LYS A 198 3.46 -17.52 -1.82
C LYS A 198 2.86 -18.15 -3.07
N GLN A 199 1.55 -18.38 -3.10
CA GLN A 199 0.87 -18.91 -4.27
C GLN A 199 1.07 -18.01 -5.50
N LEU A 200 0.75 -16.71 -5.37
CA LEU A 200 0.81 -15.76 -6.47
C LEU A 200 2.25 -15.53 -6.99
N TYR A 201 3.20 -15.20 -6.12
CA TYR A 201 4.54 -14.79 -6.57
C TYR A 201 5.50 -15.96 -6.81
N TYR A 202 5.38 -17.04 -6.05
CA TYR A 202 6.29 -18.18 -6.16
C TYR A 202 5.73 -19.26 -7.07
N HIS A 203 4.61 -19.88 -6.70
CA HIS A 203 4.05 -21.00 -7.46
C HIS A 203 3.54 -20.58 -8.85
N ASP A 204 2.90 -19.42 -8.93
CA ASP A 204 2.34 -18.87 -10.16
C ASP A 204 3.27 -17.83 -10.84
N GLY A 205 4.50 -17.67 -10.36
CA GLY A 205 5.48 -16.68 -10.86
C GLY A 205 5.83 -16.81 -12.35
N ARG A 206 5.54 -17.95 -12.99
CA ARG A 206 5.69 -18.11 -14.44
C ARG A 206 4.80 -17.16 -15.25
N TYR A 207 3.60 -16.86 -14.77
CA TYR A 207 2.67 -15.96 -15.46
C TYR A 207 3.13 -14.50 -15.37
N LEU A 208 3.73 -14.13 -14.25
CA LEU A 208 4.41 -12.84 -14.09
C LEU A 208 5.48 -12.64 -15.17
N ARG A 209 6.31 -13.65 -15.46
CA ARG A 209 7.35 -13.57 -16.51
C ARG A 209 6.76 -13.41 -17.92
N GLN A 210 5.56 -13.93 -18.15
CA GLN A 210 4.83 -13.85 -19.42
C GLN A 210 3.96 -12.59 -19.55
N PHE A 211 3.87 -11.76 -18.49
CA PHE A 211 2.97 -10.62 -18.45
C PHE A 211 3.30 -9.61 -19.58
N PRO A 212 2.37 -9.27 -20.49
CA PRO A 212 2.70 -8.65 -21.78
C PRO A 212 2.84 -7.12 -21.75
N CYS A 213 3.37 -6.54 -20.67
CA CYS A 213 3.65 -5.09 -20.59
C CYS A 213 4.64 -4.75 -19.48
N ARG A 214 4.99 -3.46 -19.39
CA ARG A 214 5.67 -2.89 -18.22
C ARG A 214 4.78 -2.98 -17.00
N MET A 215 5.35 -3.32 -15.85
CA MET A 215 4.59 -3.38 -14.61
C MET A 215 5.38 -2.92 -13.39
N ILE A 216 4.68 -2.28 -12.47
CA ILE A 216 5.12 -2.07 -11.09
C ILE A 216 4.09 -2.79 -10.22
N VAL A 217 4.56 -3.73 -9.40
CA VAL A 217 3.68 -4.53 -8.54
C VAL A 217 4.15 -4.44 -7.09
N THR A 218 3.24 -4.14 -6.18
CA THR A 218 3.51 -4.16 -4.74
C THR A 218 3.55 -5.59 -4.21
N ALA A 219 4.31 -5.90 -3.16
CA ALA A 219 4.22 -7.20 -2.48
C ALA A 219 4.48 -7.08 -0.96
N PRO A 220 4.05 -8.09 -0.15
CA PRO A 220 4.33 -8.11 1.28
C PRO A 220 5.85 -8.10 1.56
N LEU A 221 6.33 -7.13 2.34
CA LEU A 221 7.75 -7.03 2.71
C LEU A 221 8.28 -8.30 3.39
N ALA A 222 7.43 -8.97 4.18
CA ALA A 222 7.78 -10.21 4.88
C ALA A 222 8.31 -11.30 3.93
N MET A 223 7.90 -11.32 2.66
CA MET A 223 8.40 -12.28 1.67
C MET A 223 9.88 -12.12 1.37
N SER A 224 10.46 -10.91 1.50
CA SER A 224 11.90 -10.70 1.34
C SER A 224 12.73 -11.52 2.32
N PHE A 225 12.07 -12.06 3.35
CA PHE A 225 12.63 -12.91 4.36
C PHE A 225 12.11 -14.33 4.24
N GLU A 226 11.81 -14.84 3.05
CA GLU A 226 11.40 -16.23 2.80
C GLU A 226 12.41 -16.97 1.91
N PRO A 227 12.71 -18.27 2.13
CA PRO A 227 13.80 -18.96 1.44
C PRO A 227 13.68 -18.91 -0.09
N TYR A 228 12.43 -18.95 -0.57
CA TYR A 228 12.08 -18.90 -1.99
C TYR A 228 12.14 -17.50 -2.60
N PHE A 229 12.50 -16.46 -1.84
CA PHE A 229 12.49 -15.09 -2.35
C PHE A 229 13.46 -14.89 -3.51
N GLY A 230 14.64 -15.54 -3.50
CA GLY A 230 15.61 -15.45 -4.60
C GLY A 230 15.00 -15.82 -5.95
N ASP A 231 14.21 -16.90 -6.00
CA ASP A 231 13.50 -17.34 -7.21
C ASP A 231 12.47 -16.31 -7.70
N ILE A 232 11.88 -15.56 -6.77
CA ILE A 232 10.99 -14.44 -7.07
C ILE A 232 11.80 -13.27 -7.64
N GLU A 233 12.95 -12.94 -7.06
CA GLU A 233 13.80 -11.83 -7.52
C GLU A 233 14.18 -11.98 -9.00
N GLU A 234 14.47 -13.21 -9.45
CA GLU A 234 14.77 -13.52 -10.86
C GLU A 234 13.63 -13.18 -11.85
N SER A 235 12.40 -13.06 -11.37
CA SER A 235 11.24 -12.73 -12.20
C SER A 235 11.06 -11.22 -12.41
N PHE A 236 11.86 -10.40 -11.73
CA PHE A 236 11.82 -8.93 -11.78
C PHE A 236 13.12 -8.35 -12.31
N PHE A 237 13.01 -7.21 -13.01
CA PHE A 237 14.19 -6.44 -13.43
C PHE A 237 14.84 -5.74 -12.23
N MET A 238 14.00 -5.21 -11.34
CA MET A 238 14.43 -4.49 -10.15
C MET A 238 13.47 -4.73 -8.98
N ILE A 239 14.03 -4.71 -7.77
CA ILE A 239 13.28 -4.70 -6.53
C ILE A 239 13.51 -3.38 -5.83
N GLU A 240 12.47 -2.55 -5.83
CA GLU A 240 12.48 -1.29 -5.10
C GLU A 240 11.98 -1.51 -3.67
N ARG A 241 12.83 -1.14 -2.71
CA ARG A 241 12.52 -1.22 -1.27
C ARG A 241 12.30 0.18 -0.73
N LEU A 242 11.05 0.53 -0.42
CA LEU A 242 10.72 1.79 0.24
C LEU A 242 10.78 1.60 1.75
N ARG A 243 11.64 2.37 2.42
CA ARG A 243 11.93 2.23 3.86
C ARG A 243 11.42 3.41 4.66
N ALA A 244 11.31 3.21 5.98
CA ALA A 244 11.00 4.27 6.91
C ALA A 244 12.17 5.27 6.95
N SER A 245 11.84 6.55 7.06
CA SER A 245 12.85 7.60 7.15
C SER A 245 13.26 7.81 8.59
N ALA A 246 14.55 7.96 8.86
CA ALA A 246 15.03 8.23 10.21
C ALA A 246 14.47 9.57 10.74
N THR A 247 14.03 9.58 12.00
CA THR A 247 13.24 10.67 12.60
C THR A 247 14.02 11.49 13.62
N SER A 248 15.32 11.27 13.76
CA SER A 248 16.15 12.09 14.66
C SER A 248 16.32 13.50 14.10
N GLU A 249 16.28 14.48 14.98
CA GLU A 249 16.48 15.88 14.63
C GLU A 249 17.82 16.11 13.91
N GLY A 250 17.83 16.98 12.90
CA GLY A 250 18.98 17.23 12.03
C GLY A 250 19.15 16.21 10.89
N GLN A 251 18.29 15.19 10.78
CA GLN A 251 18.30 14.25 9.66
C GLN A 251 17.26 14.62 8.60
N PRO A 252 17.49 14.29 7.30
CA PRO A 252 16.55 14.60 6.23
C PRO A 252 15.13 14.05 6.43
N GLY A 253 15.01 12.91 7.12
CA GLY A 253 13.70 12.33 7.44
C GLY A 253 12.91 13.16 8.45
N PHE A 254 13.56 13.77 9.44
CA PHE A 254 12.89 14.67 10.38
C PHE A 254 12.34 15.91 9.66
N ASP A 255 13.13 16.52 8.78
CA ASP A 255 12.68 17.67 7.97
C ASP A 255 11.51 17.31 7.05
N PHE A 256 11.53 16.11 6.47
CA PHE A 256 10.43 15.58 5.69
C PHE A 256 9.12 15.50 6.50
N PHE A 257 9.14 14.97 7.73
CA PHE A 257 7.93 14.92 8.57
C PHE A 257 7.49 16.29 9.10
N ARG A 258 8.45 17.17 9.42
CA ARG A 258 8.15 18.56 9.79
C ARG A 258 7.43 19.29 8.65
N GLU A 259 7.89 19.11 7.42
CA GLU A 259 7.23 19.69 6.24
C GLU A 259 5.85 19.06 5.98
N ILE A 260 5.67 17.75 6.22
CA ILE A 260 4.34 17.10 6.17
C ILE A 260 3.36 17.77 7.13
N ALA A 261 3.80 18.03 8.36
CA ALA A 261 3.02 18.69 9.39
C ALA A 261 2.68 20.13 9.01
N ARG A 262 3.68 20.90 8.56
CA ARG A 262 3.52 22.29 8.12
C ARG A 262 2.50 22.43 6.99
N ARG A 263 2.59 21.61 5.94
CA ARG A 263 1.63 21.67 4.82
C ARG A 263 0.19 21.37 5.23
N ARG A 264 -0.01 20.64 6.32
CA ARG A 264 -1.33 20.29 6.85
C ARG A 264 -1.84 21.29 7.89
N GLY A 265 -1.03 22.27 8.28
CA GLY A 265 -1.34 23.22 9.33
C GLY A 265 -1.27 22.59 10.73
N ALA A 266 -0.43 21.58 10.95
CA ALA A 266 -0.29 21.00 12.28
C ALA A 266 0.51 21.91 13.23
N ASP A 267 1.48 22.67 12.70
CA ASP A 267 2.26 23.70 13.40
C ASP A 267 1.42 24.89 13.87
N GLU A 268 0.24 25.06 13.28
CA GLU A 268 -0.74 26.08 13.66
C GLU A 268 -1.49 25.77 14.96
N VAL A 269 -1.50 24.50 15.39
CA VAL A 269 -2.31 24.00 16.51
C VAL A 269 -1.51 23.15 17.50
N MET A 270 -0.21 23.00 17.30
CA MET A 270 0.68 22.16 18.11
C MET A 270 2.04 22.84 18.26
N SER A 271 2.60 22.82 19.47
CA SER A 271 3.92 23.39 19.72
C SER A 271 5.04 22.60 19.00
N PRO A 272 6.20 23.24 18.70
CA PRO A 272 7.34 22.56 18.09
C PRO A 272 7.81 21.32 18.87
N GLU A 273 7.75 21.37 20.20
CA GLU A 273 8.16 20.27 21.09
C GLU A 273 7.21 19.07 20.96
N LEU A 274 5.90 19.31 20.99
CA LEU A 274 4.89 18.25 20.80
C LEU A 274 4.94 17.66 19.39
N LEU A 275 5.23 18.50 18.39
CA LEU A 275 5.42 18.06 17.02
C LEU A 275 6.65 17.16 16.89
N LYS A 276 7.77 17.54 17.53
CA LYS A 276 8.98 16.72 17.59
C LYS A 276 8.70 15.35 18.21
N ASP A 277 7.94 15.30 19.31
CA ASP A 277 7.53 14.04 19.92
C ASP A 277 6.66 13.21 18.97
N ALA A 278 5.67 13.84 18.31
CA ALA A 278 4.82 13.15 17.33
C ALA A 278 5.64 12.58 16.16
N ILE A 279 6.67 13.30 15.67
CA ILE A 279 7.58 12.81 14.63
C ILE A 279 8.36 11.59 15.12
N ALA A 280 8.91 11.63 16.33
CA ALA A 280 9.61 10.50 16.93
C ALA A 280 8.69 9.27 17.05
N TRP A 281 7.48 9.44 17.60
CA TRP A 281 6.48 8.38 17.73
C TRP A 281 5.94 7.89 16.37
N GLY A 282 6.02 8.70 15.32
CA GLY A 282 5.67 8.33 13.96
C GLY A 282 6.55 7.22 13.38
N GLY A 283 7.76 7.00 13.94
CA GLY A 283 8.63 5.88 13.58
C GLY A 283 9.04 5.84 12.11
N GLY A 284 9.13 7.00 11.46
CA GLY A 284 9.50 7.09 10.05
C GLY A 284 8.41 6.65 9.07
N LEU A 285 7.17 6.44 9.54
CA LEU A 285 6.04 5.99 8.74
C LEU A 285 5.00 7.12 8.60
N PRO A 286 4.80 7.69 7.39
CA PRO A 286 3.82 8.77 7.17
C PRO A 286 2.41 8.44 7.67
N ARG A 287 1.93 7.22 7.46
CA ARG A 287 0.59 6.84 7.91
C ARG A 287 0.46 6.88 9.45
N GLN A 288 1.47 6.39 10.17
CA GLN A 288 1.46 6.38 11.63
C GLN A 288 1.58 7.79 12.20
N PHE A 289 2.46 8.61 11.61
CA PHE A 289 2.60 10.01 11.97
C PHE A 289 1.30 10.80 11.79
N LEU A 290 0.66 10.68 10.63
CA LEU A 290 -0.63 11.33 10.36
C LEU A 290 -1.74 10.82 11.30
N GLN A 291 -1.77 9.52 11.59
CA GLN A 291 -2.71 8.95 12.54
C GLN A 291 -2.52 9.51 13.96
N LEU A 292 -1.28 9.68 14.41
CA LEU A 292 -0.96 10.30 15.71
C LEU A 292 -1.43 11.75 15.76
N LEU A 293 -1.11 12.55 14.72
CA LEU A 293 -1.56 13.94 14.63
C LEU A 293 -3.09 14.06 14.66
N ALA A 294 -3.78 13.33 13.78
CA ALA A 294 -5.23 13.37 13.67
C ALA A 294 -5.89 12.94 14.99
N THR A 295 -5.35 11.92 15.66
CA THR A 295 -5.90 11.41 16.93
C THR A 295 -5.67 12.40 18.07
N ALA A 296 -4.48 13.01 18.17
CA ALA A 296 -4.19 14.02 19.19
C ALA A 296 -5.07 15.25 19.03
N MET A 297 -5.20 15.76 17.80
CA MET A 297 -6.09 16.89 17.49
C MET A 297 -7.56 16.57 17.75
N THR A 298 -7.98 15.32 17.49
CA THR A 298 -9.34 14.88 17.80
C THR A 298 -9.61 14.88 19.30
N HIS A 299 -8.66 14.43 20.13
CA HIS A 299 -8.78 14.51 21.59
C HIS A 299 -8.90 15.95 22.07
N ALA A 300 -8.00 16.84 21.62
CA ALA A 300 -8.05 18.26 21.96
C ALA A 300 -9.41 18.90 21.56
N ALA A 301 -9.92 18.58 20.36
CA ALA A 301 -11.19 19.09 19.88
C ALA A 301 -12.40 18.60 20.70
N ILE A 302 -12.39 17.32 21.14
CA ILE A 302 -13.44 16.75 22.01
C ILE A 302 -13.47 17.46 23.37
N GLU A 303 -12.29 17.82 23.90
CA GLU A 303 -12.15 18.52 25.18
C GLU A 303 -12.38 20.04 25.07
N GLY A 304 -12.73 20.54 23.87
CA GLY A 304 -13.00 21.95 23.64
C GLY A 304 -11.75 22.83 23.62
N GLN A 305 -10.56 22.23 23.53
CA GLN A 305 -9.29 22.94 23.41
C GLN A 305 -9.15 23.55 22.01
N SER A 306 -8.35 24.61 21.90
CA SER A 306 -7.99 25.23 20.62
C SER A 306 -6.67 24.74 20.04
N GLU A 307 -5.84 24.15 20.88
CA GLU A 307 -4.49 23.67 20.57
C GLU A 307 -4.30 22.29 21.20
N VAL A 308 -3.36 21.54 20.65
CA VAL A 308 -2.99 20.22 21.14
C VAL A 308 -2.00 20.37 22.28
N ASP A 309 -2.30 19.75 23.42
CA ASP A 309 -1.41 19.70 24.58
C ASP A 309 -0.72 18.33 24.72
N ALA A 310 0.09 18.19 25.77
CA ALA A 310 0.83 16.97 26.05
C ALA A 310 -0.09 15.79 26.45
N GLU A 311 -1.24 16.05 27.08
CA GLU A 311 -2.19 14.99 27.42
C GLU A 311 -2.80 14.40 26.15
N ALA A 312 -3.25 15.23 25.22
CA ALA A 312 -3.80 14.81 23.94
C ALA A 312 -2.81 13.97 23.12
N VAL A 313 -1.53 14.35 23.07
CA VAL A 313 -0.47 13.54 22.43
C VAL A 313 -0.29 12.19 23.15
N THR A 314 -0.31 12.20 24.47
CA THR A 314 -0.19 10.97 25.28
C THR A 314 -1.36 10.02 25.04
N ARG A 315 -2.59 10.53 24.99
CA ARG A 315 -3.80 9.76 24.66
C ARG A 315 -3.72 9.17 23.26
N ALA A 316 -3.30 9.97 22.28
CA ALA A 316 -3.12 9.51 20.91
C ALA A 316 -2.08 8.40 20.82
N ARG A 317 -0.94 8.55 21.50
CA ARG A 317 0.10 7.51 21.59
C ARG A 317 -0.49 6.19 22.11
N LEU A 318 -1.20 6.24 23.24
CA LEU A 318 -1.82 5.04 23.83
C LEU A 318 -2.81 4.39 22.86
N ARG A 319 -3.69 5.19 22.25
CA ARG A 319 -4.70 4.72 21.30
C ARG A 319 -4.11 4.07 20.06
N VAL A 320 -3.05 4.64 19.48
CA VAL A 320 -2.37 4.06 18.30
C VAL A 320 -1.59 2.80 18.69
N THR A 321 -1.06 2.72 19.91
CA THR A 321 -0.35 1.54 20.43
C THR A 321 -1.29 0.35 20.70
N GLU A 322 -2.56 0.57 21.03
CA GLU A 322 -3.52 -0.47 21.44
C GLU A 322 -3.54 -1.70 20.52
N ARG A 323 -3.42 -1.52 19.19
CA ARG A 323 -3.44 -2.64 18.23
C ARG A 323 -2.41 -3.72 18.56
N TRP A 324 -1.21 -3.35 18.99
CA TRP A 324 -0.15 -4.30 19.29
C TRP A 324 -0.35 -4.99 20.64
N GLN A 325 -1.12 -4.39 21.56
CA GLN A 325 -1.47 -5.06 22.81
C GLN A 325 -2.30 -6.32 22.58
N TYR A 326 -3.13 -6.31 21.53
CA TYR A 326 -3.96 -7.45 21.13
C TYR A 326 -3.29 -8.39 20.14
N GLN A 327 -2.36 -7.88 19.30
CA GLN A 327 -1.76 -8.66 18.22
C GLN A 327 -0.44 -9.33 18.59
N LEU A 328 0.34 -8.77 19.53
CA LEU A 328 1.63 -9.34 19.92
C LEU A 328 1.43 -10.49 20.91
N GLU A 329 1.97 -11.65 20.56
CA GLU A 329 2.04 -12.82 21.44
C GLU A 329 3.28 -12.73 22.35
N PRO A 330 3.32 -13.49 23.47
CA PRO A 330 4.50 -13.51 24.35
C PRO A 330 5.83 -13.81 23.62
N LYS A 331 5.80 -14.70 22.62
CA LYS A 331 6.96 -15.00 21.78
C LYS A 331 7.43 -13.80 20.95
N ASP A 332 6.48 -13.00 20.45
CA ASP A 332 6.77 -11.81 19.64
C ASP A 332 7.53 -10.78 20.49
N ILE A 333 7.14 -10.63 21.75
CA ILE A 333 7.76 -9.74 22.74
C ILE A 333 9.19 -10.17 23.05
N THR A 334 9.40 -11.45 23.35
CA THR A 334 10.74 -12.01 23.57
C THR A 334 11.62 -11.76 22.35
N SER A 335 11.09 -11.99 21.15
CA SER A 335 11.82 -11.83 19.89
C SER A 335 12.15 -10.36 19.57
N LEU A 336 11.28 -9.40 19.95
CA LEU A 336 11.56 -7.97 19.83
C LEU A 336 12.68 -7.49 20.75
N GLY A 337 12.90 -8.16 21.90
CA GLY A 337 14.02 -7.87 22.80
C GLY A 337 15.38 -8.36 22.31
N LEU A 338 15.43 -9.19 21.26
CA LEU A 338 16.68 -9.71 20.70
C LEU A 338 17.32 -8.73 19.70
N PRO A 339 18.67 -8.69 19.62
CA PRO A 339 19.36 -8.11 18.47
C PRO A 339 18.92 -8.77 17.17
N ASP A 340 18.89 -8.04 16.05
CA ASP A 340 18.45 -8.59 14.77
C ASP A 340 19.22 -9.84 14.33
N THR A 341 20.54 -9.87 14.60
CA THR A 341 21.41 -11.02 14.28
C THR A 341 21.03 -12.31 15.01
N LYS A 342 20.25 -12.23 16.09
CA LYS A 342 19.78 -13.37 16.88
C LYS A 342 18.30 -13.68 16.66
N ARG A 343 17.60 -12.90 15.84
CA ARG A 343 16.16 -13.08 15.59
C ARG A 343 15.92 -14.16 14.56
N GLU A 344 15.02 -15.09 14.87
CA GLU A 344 14.61 -16.09 13.90
C GLU A 344 13.93 -15.47 12.69
N ARG A 345 14.11 -16.10 11.53
CA ARG A 345 13.59 -15.63 10.24
C ARG A 345 12.06 -15.49 10.26
N GLY A 346 11.37 -16.49 10.80
CA GLY A 346 9.90 -16.52 10.90
C GLY A 346 9.36 -15.41 11.79
N ASP A 347 10.03 -15.16 12.92
CA ASP A 347 9.70 -14.05 13.82
C ASP A 347 9.91 -12.71 13.13
N ARG A 348 11.04 -12.52 12.44
CA ARG A 348 11.32 -11.29 11.69
C ARG A 348 10.22 -11.01 10.66
N ALA A 349 9.87 -11.99 9.84
CA ALA A 349 8.82 -11.88 8.84
C ALA A 349 7.46 -11.53 9.48
N ARG A 350 7.12 -12.17 10.60
CA ARG A 350 5.89 -11.89 11.35
C ARG A 350 5.88 -10.47 11.95
N LEU A 351 6.94 -10.07 12.63
CA LEU A 351 7.02 -8.75 13.29
C LEU A 351 6.99 -7.59 12.29
N LEU A 352 7.62 -7.74 11.13
CA LEU A 352 7.52 -6.80 10.02
C LEU A 352 6.09 -6.70 9.45
N ARG A 353 5.41 -7.84 9.31
CA ARG A 353 4.00 -7.88 8.86
C ARG A 353 3.07 -7.17 9.86
N LEU A 354 3.32 -7.32 11.15
CA LEU A 354 2.60 -6.60 12.22
C LEU A 354 2.97 -5.11 12.29
N GLY A 355 4.00 -4.65 11.55
CA GLY A 355 4.55 -3.31 11.69
C GLY A 355 5.16 -3.03 13.07
N ALA A 356 5.42 -4.09 13.86
CA ALA A 356 6.06 -4.01 15.16
C ALA A 356 7.59 -3.87 15.05
N LEU A 357 8.13 -4.31 13.92
CA LEU A 357 9.51 -4.11 13.50
C LEU A 357 9.50 -3.27 12.21
N VAL A 358 10.45 -2.35 12.07
CA VAL A 358 10.50 -1.38 10.97
C VAL A 358 11.90 -1.30 10.39
N GLU A 359 11.99 -1.33 9.06
CA GLU A 359 13.23 -1.07 8.32
C GLU A 359 13.42 0.42 8.07
N TYR A 360 14.55 0.95 8.52
CA TYR A 360 14.95 2.33 8.34
C TYR A 360 16.11 2.43 7.34
N GLU A 361 16.07 3.48 6.54
CA GLU A 361 17.21 3.96 5.76
C GLU A 361 17.91 5.06 6.58
N MET A 362 19.16 4.80 6.95
CA MET A 362 19.98 5.73 7.73
C MET A 362 20.64 6.77 6.81
N PRO A 363 21.00 7.97 7.32
CA PRO A 363 21.61 9.03 6.49
C PRO A 363 22.93 8.63 5.80
N ASP A 364 23.66 7.67 6.37
CA ASP A 364 24.90 7.12 5.80
C ASP A 364 24.65 6.01 4.75
N GLY A 365 23.39 5.74 4.42
CA GLY A 365 22.97 4.69 3.49
C GLY A 365 22.89 3.30 4.10
N THR A 366 23.21 3.13 5.38
CA THR A 366 23.08 1.84 6.07
C THR A 366 21.62 1.51 6.38
N LEU A 367 21.36 0.22 6.59
CA LEU A 367 20.05 -0.29 6.95
C LEU A 367 20.00 -0.57 8.44
N LYS A 368 18.91 -0.14 9.08
CA LYS A 368 18.64 -0.45 10.47
C LYS A 368 17.27 -1.09 10.61
N LEU A 369 17.20 -2.14 11.42
CA LEU A 369 15.95 -2.85 11.72
C LEU A 369 15.69 -2.77 13.22
N ASP A 370 14.69 -1.96 13.59
CA ASP A 370 14.37 -1.69 15.00
C ASP A 370 12.87 -1.90 15.27
N PRO A 371 12.50 -2.14 16.55
CA PRO A 371 11.12 -2.05 16.96
C PRO A 371 10.50 -0.69 16.59
N ASN A 372 9.22 -0.69 16.23
CA ASN A 372 8.44 0.53 16.10
C ASN A 372 8.50 1.31 17.44
N PRO A 373 8.69 2.63 17.46
CA PRO A 373 8.81 3.39 18.72
C PRO A 373 7.63 3.20 19.67
N LEU A 374 6.41 3.09 19.14
CA LEU A 374 5.21 2.82 19.92
C LEU A 374 5.21 1.43 20.57
N VAL A 375 5.86 0.46 19.92
CA VAL A 375 6.06 -0.89 20.44
C VAL A 375 7.21 -0.90 21.44
N ALA A 376 8.32 -0.20 21.18
CA ALA A 376 9.43 -0.07 22.12
C ALA A 376 8.95 0.45 23.49
N ALA A 377 8.12 1.51 23.49
CA ALA A 377 7.53 2.04 24.71
C ALA A 377 6.60 1.05 25.44
N LEU A 378 5.91 0.17 24.68
CA LEU A 378 5.10 -0.90 25.27
C LEU A 378 5.97 -1.95 25.98
N LEU A 379 7.13 -2.29 25.39
CA LEU A 379 8.08 -3.25 25.97
C LEU A 379 8.68 -2.71 27.27
N GLU A 380 9.13 -1.46 27.29
CA GLU A 380 9.68 -0.81 28.48
C GLU A 380 8.71 -0.83 29.66
N ARG A 381 7.43 -0.53 29.41
CA ARG A 381 6.39 -0.58 30.43
C ARG A 381 6.20 -1.98 31.01
N ARG A 382 6.16 -3.01 30.16
CA ARG A 382 5.99 -4.40 30.61
C ARG A 382 7.17 -4.88 31.44
N ILE A 383 8.40 -4.56 31.02
CA ILE A 383 9.61 -4.86 31.80
C ILE A 383 9.53 -4.20 33.18
N HIS A 384 9.11 -2.93 33.24
CA HIS A 384 8.96 -2.21 34.50
C HIS A 384 7.87 -2.80 35.41
N ASP A 385 6.73 -3.20 34.86
CA ASP A 385 5.63 -3.81 35.60
C ASP A 385 6.00 -5.22 36.12
N GLU A 386 6.73 -6.02 35.33
CA GLU A 386 7.27 -7.33 35.76
C GLU A 386 8.30 -7.21 36.89
N LEU A 387 9.17 -6.19 36.84
CA LEU A 387 10.13 -5.91 37.90
C LEU A 387 9.46 -5.46 39.21
N ARG A 388 8.33 -4.74 39.14
CA ARG A 388 7.54 -4.36 40.32
C ARG A 388 6.70 -5.49 40.89
N GLY A 389 6.22 -6.42 40.06
CA GLY A 389 5.44 -7.58 40.51
C GLY A 389 6.26 -8.70 41.17
N ARG A 390 7.60 -8.62 41.11
CA ARG A 390 8.54 -9.55 41.77
C ARG A 390 9.17 -8.97 43.05
N GLY A 391 8.77 -7.76 43.47
CA GLY A 391 9.31 -7.03 44.61
C GLY A 391 8.52 -7.18 45.90
#